data_AF-A0A5N6THV1-F1
#
_entry.id   AF-A0A5N6THV1-F1
#
_cell.length_a   1.000
_cell.length_b   1.000
_cell.length_c   1.000
_cell.angle_alpha   90.00
_cell.angle_beta   90.00
_cell.angle_gamma   90.00
#
_symmetry.space_group_name_H-M   'P 1'
#
loop_
_entity.id
_entity.type
_entity.pdbx_description
1 polymer ?
#
loop_
_entity_poly.entity_id
_entity_poly.type
_entity_poly.pdbx_seq_one_letter_code
_entity_poly.pdbx_strand_id
1 'polypeptide(L)'
;MQPITLYVYPIGPGPNPWKVAISPSFDDVKQSPLLDLNANGRLPAVESGTIANYVIIHKISYHTFPKCHFTQQWLHFQMSGQGPQPIPQPVTIERYTAEVNRQTNVLNKVLEDREWLVGDRCTFADLCFVPWQDMVPFMLGEATGKQPEVNKVLQEKRKAMAEM
;
A
#
# COMPACT_ATOMS: atom_id res chain seq x y z
N MET A 1 12.08 2.79 -23.61
CA MET A 1 10.95 2.10 -22.95
C MET A 1 9.68 2.54 -23.64
N GLN A 2 8.72 1.64 -23.87
CA GLN A 2 7.41 2.04 -24.36
C GLN A 2 6.59 2.68 -23.21
N PRO A 3 5.70 3.64 -23.50
CA PRO A 3 4.79 4.20 -22.51
C PRO A 3 3.90 3.11 -21.91
N ILE A 4 3.75 3.11 -20.58
CA ILE A 4 2.83 2.20 -19.88
C ILE A 4 1.56 2.98 -19.59
N THR A 5 0.43 2.54 -20.16
CA THR A 5 -0.88 3.07 -19.82
C THR A 5 -1.37 2.38 -18.56
N LEU A 6 -1.59 3.15 -17.51
CA LEU A 6 -2.14 2.67 -16.25
C LEU A 6 -3.61 3.05 -16.12
N TYR A 7 -4.43 2.11 -15.65
CA TYR A 7 -5.84 2.34 -15.34
C TYR A 7 -6.08 2.18 -13.83
N VAL A 8 -6.60 3.24 -13.21
CA VAL A 8 -6.80 3.46 -11.77
C VAL A 8 -7.92 4.48 -11.57
N TYR A 9 -8.48 4.59 -10.37
CA TYR A 9 -9.46 5.64 -10.10
C TYR A 9 -8.80 7.01 -9.87
N PRO A 10 -9.47 8.12 -10.20
CA PRO A 10 -8.99 9.47 -9.89
C PRO A 10 -8.94 9.69 -8.39
N ILE A 11 -9.94 9.19 -7.66
CA ILE A 11 -10.07 9.24 -6.20
C ILE A 11 -11.04 8.10 -5.83
N GLY A 12 -10.52 6.96 -5.37
CA GLY A 12 -11.34 5.82 -4.89
C GLY A 12 -11.14 5.60 -3.38
N PRO A 13 -12.08 4.93 -2.67
CA PRO A 13 -12.02 4.77 -1.21
C PRO A 13 -10.93 3.79 -0.73
N GLY A 14 -10.14 3.25 -1.64
CA GLY A 14 -9.14 2.21 -1.37
C GLY A 14 -7.71 2.74 -1.56
N PRO A 15 -6.75 2.26 -0.76
CA PRO A 15 -5.34 2.67 -0.86
C PRO A 15 -4.56 2.02 -2.02
N ASN A 16 -5.13 1.03 -2.71
CA ASN A 16 -4.43 0.30 -3.79
C ASN A 16 -4.20 1.13 -5.07
N PRO A 17 -5.14 1.95 -5.57
CA PRO A 17 -4.91 2.85 -6.70
C PRO A 17 -3.84 3.92 -6.44
N TRP A 18 -3.74 4.46 -5.23
CA TRP A 18 -2.71 5.43 -4.83
C TRP A 18 -1.29 4.88 -4.98
N LYS A 19 -1.13 3.56 -4.95
CA LYS A 19 0.19 2.93 -5.20
C LYS A 19 0.69 3.15 -6.63
N VAL A 20 -0.18 3.55 -7.57
CA VAL A 20 0.15 3.50 -9.00
C VAL A 20 -0.37 4.69 -9.86
N ALA A 21 -1.39 5.48 -9.48
CA ALA A 21 -2.40 6.15 -10.36
C ALA A 21 -2.15 7.37 -11.32
N ILE A 22 -2.78 7.34 -12.55
CA ILE A 22 -3.58 8.38 -13.33
C ILE A 22 -4.79 7.70 -14.10
N SER A 23 -5.97 8.36 -14.26
CA SER A 23 -7.39 7.86 -14.12
C SER A 23 -8.32 7.47 -15.33
N PRO A 24 -9.24 6.46 -15.19
CA PRO A 24 -10.68 6.55 -15.59
C PRO A 24 -11.76 6.27 -14.48
N SER A 25 -13.06 6.36 -14.82
CA SER A 25 -14.24 6.34 -13.91
C SER A 25 -14.66 4.95 -13.35
N PHE A 26 -15.51 4.93 -12.31
CA PHE A 26 -15.87 3.73 -11.52
C PHE A 26 -16.81 2.74 -12.23
N ASP A 27 -17.68 3.23 -13.11
CA ASP A 27 -18.77 2.43 -13.69
C ASP A 27 -18.29 1.48 -14.80
N ASP A 28 -17.11 1.76 -15.36
CA ASP A 28 -16.59 1.09 -16.57
C ASP A 28 -15.79 -0.19 -16.26
N VAL A 29 -15.44 -0.45 -14.99
CA VAL A 29 -14.46 -1.50 -14.62
C VAL A 29 -14.97 -2.94 -14.74
N LYS A 30 -16.29 -3.09 -14.89
CA LYS A 30 -16.96 -4.38 -15.12
C LYS A 30 -17.30 -4.62 -16.60
N GLN A 31 -16.91 -3.70 -17.48
CA GLN A 31 -17.16 -3.79 -18.91
C GLN A 31 -15.86 -4.04 -19.68
N SER A 32 -15.98 -4.59 -20.88
CA SER A 32 -14.87 -4.65 -21.83
C SER A 32 -14.45 -3.21 -22.22
N PRO A 33 -13.15 -2.91 -22.38
CA PRO A 33 -12.01 -3.84 -22.39
C PRO A 33 -11.37 -4.09 -21.02
N LEU A 34 -11.82 -3.44 -19.94
CA LEU A 34 -11.19 -3.54 -18.63
C LEU A 34 -11.38 -4.91 -17.98
N LEU A 35 -12.55 -5.54 -18.20
CA LEU A 35 -12.80 -6.91 -17.75
C LEU A 35 -11.90 -7.93 -18.47
N ASP A 36 -11.56 -7.67 -19.73
CA ASP A 36 -10.68 -8.54 -20.52
C ASP A 36 -9.22 -8.45 -20.04
N LEU A 37 -8.83 -7.29 -19.48
CA LEU A 37 -7.53 -7.06 -18.86
C LEU A 37 -7.47 -7.55 -17.41
N ASN A 38 -8.58 -7.44 -16.67
CA ASN A 38 -8.73 -7.92 -15.30
C ASN A 38 -10.01 -8.72 -15.13
N ALA A 39 -9.91 -10.04 -15.14
CA ALA A 39 -11.06 -10.91 -14.88
C ALA A 39 -11.68 -10.71 -13.48
N ASN A 40 -10.92 -10.14 -12.52
CA ASN A 40 -11.44 -9.77 -11.19
C ASN A 40 -12.35 -8.51 -11.25
N GLY A 41 -12.27 -7.75 -12.34
CA GLY A 41 -12.99 -6.48 -12.55
C GLY A 41 -12.76 -5.50 -11.42
N ARG A 42 -11.52 -5.44 -10.90
CA ARG A 42 -11.08 -4.50 -9.87
C ARG A 42 -10.03 -3.58 -10.46
N LEU A 43 -9.84 -2.41 -9.85
CA LEU A 43 -8.68 -1.57 -10.17
C LEU A 43 -7.64 -1.58 -9.05
N PRO A 44 -6.35 -1.41 -9.39
CA PRO A 44 -5.83 -1.35 -10.77
C PRO A 44 -6.05 -2.65 -11.56
N ALA A 45 -6.16 -2.55 -12.89
CA ALA A 45 -6.51 -3.68 -13.77
C ALA A 45 -5.50 -4.83 -13.67
N VAL A 46 -4.26 -4.54 -13.28
CA VAL A 46 -3.31 -5.55 -12.83
C VAL A 46 -3.14 -5.38 -11.32
N GLU A 47 -3.03 -6.47 -10.56
CA GLU A 47 -2.84 -6.43 -9.11
C GLU A 47 -1.76 -5.41 -8.71
N SER A 48 -2.08 -4.52 -7.78
CA SER A 48 -1.21 -3.36 -7.44
C SER A 48 0.20 -3.78 -7.02
N GLY A 49 0.36 -4.94 -6.36
CA GLY A 49 1.66 -5.52 -6.03
C GLY A 49 2.44 -6.02 -7.26
N THR A 50 1.75 -6.53 -8.27
CA THR A 50 2.34 -6.96 -9.54
C THR A 50 2.76 -5.76 -10.40
N ILE A 51 1.97 -4.68 -10.41
CA ILE A 51 2.36 -3.42 -11.05
C ILE A 51 3.54 -2.79 -10.31
N ALA A 52 3.54 -2.80 -8.97
CA ALA A 52 4.70 -2.36 -8.19
C ALA A 52 5.95 -3.18 -8.55
N ASN A 53 5.81 -4.52 -8.66
CA ASN A 53 6.88 -5.41 -9.11
C ASN A 53 7.39 -5.08 -10.52
N TYR A 54 6.51 -4.68 -11.45
CA TYR A 54 6.88 -4.45 -12.85
C TYR A 54 7.38 -3.01 -13.13
N VAL A 55 6.74 -1.99 -12.56
CA VAL A 55 7.01 -0.57 -12.91
C VAL A 55 7.92 0.10 -11.87
N ILE A 56 7.72 -0.21 -10.60
CA ILE A 56 8.31 0.54 -9.48
C ILE A 56 9.61 -0.12 -9.00
N ILE A 57 9.68 -1.46 -8.96
CA ILE A 57 10.92 -2.17 -8.61
C ILE A 57 12.06 -1.79 -9.54
N HIS A 58 11.81 -1.66 -10.84
CA HIS A 58 12.87 -1.32 -11.80
C HIS A 58 13.44 0.08 -11.64
N LYS A 59 12.72 1.03 -11.02
CA LYS A 59 13.20 2.41 -10.82
C LYS A 59 13.65 2.72 -9.39
N ILE A 60 12.96 2.20 -8.37
CA ILE A 60 13.18 2.55 -6.95
C ILE A 60 13.30 1.32 -6.05
N SER A 61 14.11 0.35 -6.47
CA SER A 61 14.50 -0.81 -5.65
C SER A 61 15.98 -1.17 -5.80
N TYR A 62 16.43 -2.11 -4.97
CA TYR A 62 17.67 -2.86 -5.20
C TYR A 62 17.44 -3.99 -6.19
N HIS A 63 18.46 -4.26 -7.02
CA HIS A 63 18.45 -5.34 -8.02
C HIS A 63 19.41 -6.48 -7.69
N THR A 64 20.22 -6.31 -6.64
CA THR A 64 21.23 -7.29 -6.23
C THR A 64 20.78 -8.10 -5.04
N PHE A 65 21.22 -9.35 -5.00
CA PHE A 65 21.06 -10.22 -3.84
C PHE A 65 21.88 -9.69 -2.65
N PRO A 66 21.37 -9.77 -1.40
CA PRO A 66 20.03 -10.23 -1.00
C PRO A 66 18.98 -9.12 -0.99
N LYS A 67 19.37 -7.86 -1.18
CA LYS A 67 18.51 -6.69 -0.95
C LYS A 67 17.23 -6.69 -1.80
N CYS A 68 17.29 -7.15 -3.05
CA CYS A 68 16.09 -7.27 -3.90
C CYS A 68 15.02 -8.20 -3.27
N HIS A 69 15.42 -9.30 -2.65
CA HIS A 69 14.50 -10.24 -2.01
C HIS A 69 13.94 -9.68 -0.70
N PHE A 70 14.75 -8.95 0.08
CA PHE A 70 14.24 -8.27 1.27
C PHE A 70 13.21 -7.20 0.93
N THR A 71 13.40 -6.45 -0.17
CA THR A 71 12.37 -5.49 -0.60
C THR A 71 11.07 -6.19 -1.02
N GLN A 72 11.15 -7.34 -1.70
CA GLN A 72 9.97 -8.14 -2.04
C GLN A 72 9.30 -8.76 -0.80
N GLN A 73 10.08 -9.18 0.20
CA GLN A 73 9.56 -9.69 1.47
C GLN A 73 8.64 -8.66 2.15
N TRP A 74 9.07 -7.39 2.19
CA TRP A 74 8.26 -6.31 2.76
C TRP A 74 6.97 -6.04 1.97
N LEU A 75 7.03 -6.13 0.64
CA LEU A 75 5.81 -6.03 -0.18
C LEU A 75 4.85 -7.18 0.09
N HIS A 76 5.33 -8.43 0.18
CA HIS A 76 4.47 -9.56 0.54
C HIS A 76 3.90 -9.44 1.95
N PHE A 77 4.70 -8.94 2.90
CA PHE A 77 4.22 -8.63 4.25
C PHE A 77 3.07 -7.61 4.19
N GLN A 78 3.25 -6.51 3.46
CA GLN A 78 2.22 -5.50 3.23
C GLN A 78 0.96 -6.09 2.59
N MET A 79 1.08 -6.88 1.52
CA MET A 79 -0.07 -7.44 0.79
C MET A 79 -0.85 -8.48 1.62
N SER A 80 -0.14 -9.26 2.43
CA SER A 80 -0.77 -10.27 3.30
C SER A 80 -1.45 -9.65 4.52
N GLY A 81 -0.97 -8.49 4.97
CA GLY A 81 -1.38 -7.86 6.21
C GLY A 81 -2.35 -6.70 6.06
N GLN A 82 -2.11 -5.81 5.10
CA GLN A 82 -2.91 -4.61 4.88
C GLN A 82 -3.85 -4.84 3.71
N GLY A 83 -5.07 -5.27 4.03
CA GLY A 83 -6.12 -5.60 3.07
C GLY A 83 -7.46 -4.98 3.43
N PRO A 84 -8.42 -4.99 2.48
CA PRO A 84 -9.72 -4.37 2.67
C PRO A 84 -10.50 -5.01 3.81
N GLN A 85 -11.15 -4.14 4.58
CA GLN A 85 -11.94 -4.51 5.74
C GLN A 85 -13.31 -5.06 5.32
N PRO A 86 -13.78 -6.20 5.87
CA PRO A 86 -15.15 -6.64 5.79
C PRO A 86 -16.04 -5.76 6.66
N ILE A 87 -17.32 -5.83 6.36
CA ILE A 87 -18.42 -5.03 6.91
C ILE A 87 -18.26 -4.78 8.43
N PRO A 88 -18.42 -3.52 8.89
CA PRO A 88 -18.19 -3.15 10.28
C PRO A 88 -19.17 -3.86 11.21
N GLN A 89 -18.64 -4.79 12.00
CA GLN A 89 -19.27 -5.45 13.12
C GLN A 89 -18.30 -5.32 14.31
N PRO A 90 -18.76 -5.26 15.57
CA PRO A 90 -17.86 -5.03 16.71
C PRO A 90 -16.66 -5.99 16.77
N VAL A 91 -16.89 -7.29 16.53
CA VAL A 91 -15.84 -8.31 16.49
C VAL A 91 -14.85 -8.13 15.33
N THR A 92 -15.31 -7.60 14.18
CA THR A 92 -14.42 -7.34 13.06
C THR A 92 -13.56 -6.12 13.37
N ILE A 93 -14.14 -5.05 13.90
CA ILE A 93 -13.41 -3.83 14.27
C ILE A 93 -12.27 -4.13 15.25
N GLU A 94 -12.52 -4.88 16.32
CA GLU A 94 -11.49 -5.23 17.29
C GLU A 94 -10.35 -6.05 16.68
N ARG A 95 -10.69 -7.12 15.94
CA ARG A 95 -9.69 -7.98 15.27
C ARG A 95 -8.81 -7.18 14.32
N TYR A 96 -9.40 -6.27 13.57
CA TYR A 96 -8.68 -5.49 12.58
C TYR A 96 -7.87 -4.35 13.17
N THR A 97 -8.37 -3.74 14.25
CA THR A 97 -7.58 -2.81 15.05
C THR A 97 -6.34 -3.50 15.60
N ALA A 98 -6.49 -4.71 16.15
CA ALA A 98 -5.37 -5.50 16.64
C ALA A 98 -4.35 -5.82 15.52
N GLU A 99 -4.83 -6.18 14.33
CA GLU A 99 -3.95 -6.52 13.21
C GLU A 99 -3.20 -5.31 12.63
N VAL A 100 -3.88 -4.16 12.50
CA VAL A 100 -3.24 -2.89 12.10
C VAL A 100 -2.20 -2.45 13.13
N ASN A 101 -2.49 -2.58 14.43
CA ASN A 101 -1.55 -2.28 15.50
C ASN A 101 -0.33 -3.23 15.44
N ARG A 102 -0.57 -4.54 15.25
CA ARG A 102 0.50 -5.55 15.15
C ARG A 102 1.48 -5.21 14.03
N GLN A 103 0.97 -4.88 12.85
CA GLN A 103 1.82 -4.54 11.70
C GLN A 103 2.55 -3.21 11.89
N THR A 104 1.86 -2.19 12.42
CA THR A 104 2.49 -0.90 12.71
C THR A 104 3.62 -1.06 13.73
N ASN A 105 3.44 -1.90 14.75
CA ASN A 105 4.49 -2.20 15.72
C ASN A 105 5.70 -2.92 15.09
N VAL A 106 5.48 -3.81 14.11
CA VAL A 106 6.60 -4.43 13.35
C VAL A 106 7.40 -3.35 12.62
N LEU A 107 6.72 -2.42 11.93
CA LEU A 107 7.39 -1.31 11.23
C LEU A 107 8.14 -0.41 12.20
N ASN A 108 7.50 -0.03 13.32
CA ASN A 108 8.12 0.81 14.34
C ASN A 108 9.38 0.18 14.91
N LYS A 109 9.36 -1.13 15.16
CA LYS A 109 10.50 -1.84 15.73
C LYS A 109 11.69 -1.89 14.77
N VAL A 110 11.43 -2.10 13.48
CA VAL A 110 12.48 -2.13 12.46
C VAL A 110 13.03 -0.74 12.16
N LEU A 111 12.21 0.30 12.27
CA LEU A 111 12.59 1.70 12.04
C LEU A 111 13.03 2.41 13.34
N GLU A 112 13.26 1.68 14.42
CA GLU A 112 13.75 2.24 15.69
C GLU A 112 15.22 2.67 15.56
N ASP A 113 16.01 1.86 14.86
CA ASP A 113 17.45 2.04 14.65
C ASP A 113 17.82 2.26 13.17
N ARG A 114 16.83 2.46 12.30
CA ARG A 114 17.00 2.54 10.84
C ARG A 114 16.11 3.57 10.20
N GLU A 115 16.64 4.23 9.18
CA GLU A 115 15.89 5.18 8.37
C GLU A 115 15.05 4.49 7.28
N TRP A 116 15.48 3.33 6.78
CA TRP A 116 14.86 2.61 5.66
C TRP A 116 14.62 1.13 5.99
N LEU A 117 13.55 0.55 5.45
CA LEU A 117 13.23 -0.87 5.69
C LEU A 117 14.27 -1.83 5.10
N VAL A 118 14.94 -1.41 4.02
CA VAL A 118 16.02 -2.18 3.39
C VAL A 118 17.14 -1.25 2.98
N GLY A 119 18.37 -1.58 3.40
CA GLY A 119 19.57 -0.89 2.96
C GLY A 119 19.69 0.54 3.50
N ASP A 120 20.05 1.46 2.62
CA ASP A 120 20.53 2.81 2.92
C ASP A 120 19.75 3.92 2.17
N ARG A 121 18.64 3.57 1.50
CA ARG A 121 17.80 4.55 0.78
C ARG A 121 16.33 4.13 0.75
N CYS A 122 15.47 5.11 0.45
CA CYS A 122 14.06 4.86 0.18
C CYS A 122 13.86 3.88 -0.97
N THR A 123 13.00 2.88 -0.76
CA THR A 123 12.55 1.96 -1.81
C THR A 123 11.04 1.80 -1.80
N PHE A 124 10.52 1.08 -2.78
CA PHE A 124 9.10 0.70 -2.79
C PHE A 124 8.65 -0.06 -1.53
N ALA A 125 9.58 -0.73 -0.83
CA ALA A 125 9.29 -1.41 0.42
C ALA A 125 8.81 -0.41 1.49
N ASP A 126 9.36 0.80 1.53
CA ASP A 126 8.93 1.85 2.44
C ASP A 126 7.59 2.46 2.00
N LEU A 127 7.46 2.75 0.70
CA LEU A 127 6.32 3.50 0.17
C LEU A 127 5.02 2.69 0.13
N CYS A 128 5.09 1.36 0.00
CA CYS A 128 3.89 0.53 -0.16
C CYS A 128 2.96 0.52 1.09
N PHE A 129 3.49 0.88 2.27
CA PHE A 129 2.75 0.98 3.53
C PHE A 129 2.05 2.33 3.72
N VAL A 130 2.55 3.41 3.10
CA VAL A 130 2.08 4.78 3.36
C VAL A 130 0.58 4.95 3.05
N PRO A 131 0.06 4.56 1.87
CA PRO A 131 -1.37 4.74 1.56
C PRO A 131 -2.29 4.02 2.55
N TRP A 132 -1.87 2.86 3.05
CA TRP A 132 -2.65 2.09 4.02
C TRP A 132 -2.61 2.70 5.42
N GLN A 133 -1.47 3.27 5.82
CA GLN A 133 -1.33 3.99 7.09
C GLN A 133 -2.17 5.27 7.10
N ASP A 134 -2.26 5.99 5.97
CA ASP A 134 -3.11 7.19 5.85
C ASP A 134 -4.61 6.87 5.89
N MET A 135 -4.99 5.65 5.53
CA MET A 135 -6.37 5.18 5.66
C MET A 135 -6.73 4.76 7.09
N VAL A 136 -5.76 4.54 7.99
CA VAL A 136 -6.04 4.07 9.36
C VAL A 136 -6.94 5.04 10.15
N PRO A 137 -6.72 6.37 10.15
CA PRO A 137 -7.62 7.32 10.78
C PRO A 137 -9.07 7.21 10.30
N PHE A 138 -9.28 7.06 8.99
CA PHE A 138 -10.61 6.89 8.41
C PHE A 138 -11.23 5.53 8.80
N MET A 139 -10.43 4.45 8.79
CA MET A 139 -10.93 3.09 9.06
C MET A 139 -11.15 2.78 10.54
N LEU A 140 -10.27 3.27 11.42
CA LEU A 140 -10.24 2.93 12.86
C LEU A 140 -10.54 4.12 13.77
N GLY A 141 -10.21 5.33 13.34
CA GLY A 141 -10.42 6.55 14.13
C GLY A 141 -11.90 6.82 14.39
N GLU A 142 -12.76 6.64 13.39
CA GLU A 142 -14.22 6.77 13.54
C GLU A 142 -14.82 5.63 14.39
N ALA A 143 -14.24 4.42 14.33
CA ALA A 143 -14.77 3.23 14.98
C ALA A 143 -14.31 3.05 16.43
N THR A 144 -13.11 3.53 16.79
CA THR A 144 -12.47 3.25 18.10
C THR A 144 -11.91 4.46 18.80
N GLY A 145 -11.80 5.62 18.12
CA GLY A 145 -11.14 6.82 18.66
C GLY A 145 -9.65 6.66 18.94
N LYS A 146 -9.04 5.52 18.56
CA LYS A 146 -7.63 5.20 18.81
C LYS A 146 -6.91 4.98 17.49
N GLN A 147 -5.69 5.50 17.39
CA GLN A 147 -4.79 5.26 16.27
C GLN A 147 -3.52 4.58 16.77
N PRO A 148 -2.93 3.66 15.98
CA PRO A 148 -1.62 3.13 16.30
C PRO A 148 -0.60 4.28 16.37
N GLU A 149 0.29 4.23 17.35
CA GLU A 149 1.45 5.11 17.34
C GLU A 149 2.36 4.72 16.18
N VAL A 150 2.69 5.70 15.33
CA VAL A 150 3.52 5.50 14.16
C VAL A 150 4.88 6.14 14.43
N ASN A 151 5.97 5.39 14.22
CA ASN A 151 7.34 5.86 14.37
C ASN A 151 7.56 7.13 13.51
N LYS A 152 8.34 8.07 14.05
CA LYS A 152 8.65 9.38 13.43
C LYS A 152 9.11 9.26 11.98
N VAL A 153 9.98 8.30 11.65
CA VAL A 153 10.47 8.06 10.28
C VAL A 153 9.32 7.74 9.34
N LEU A 154 8.38 6.92 9.77
CA LEU A 154 7.20 6.57 8.98
C LEU A 154 6.23 7.77 8.88
N GLN A 155 6.12 8.61 9.91
CA GLN A 155 5.35 9.86 9.83
C GLN A 155 5.94 10.86 8.84
N GLU A 156 7.26 11.02 8.82
CA GLU A 156 7.97 11.90 7.87
C GLU A 156 7.77 11.42 6.43
N LYS A 157 7.87 10.10 6.21
CA LYS A 157 7.58 9.49 4.90
C LYS A 157 6.14 9.73 4.44
N ARG A 158 5.16 9.66 5.35
CA ARG A 158 3.76 9.97 5.05
C ARG A 158 3.59 11.43 4.62
N LYS A 159 4.20 12.38 5.35
CA LYS A 159 4.16 13.81 4.98
C LYS A 159 4.80 14.07 3.62
N ALA A 160 5.98 13.51 3.37
CA ALA A 160 6.69 13.71 2.12
C ALA A 160 5.87 13.21 0.91
N MET A 161 5.20 12.06 1.03
CA MET A 161 4.32 11.54 -0.03
C MET A 161 3.06 12.37 -0.28
N ALA A 162 2.53 13.05 0.76
CA ALA A 162 1.35 13.90 0.62
C ALA A 162 1.65 15.23 -0.10
N GLU A 163 2.93 15.62 -0.19
CA GLU A 163 3.41 16.86 -0.82
C GLU A 163 3.88 16.66 -2.27
N MET A 164 3.86 15.42 -2.78
CA MET A 164 4.23 15.05 -4.17
C MET A 164 3.03 15.11 -5.12
#